data_AF-A0A367YRR3-F1
#
_entry.id   AF-A0A367YRR3-F1
#
_cell.length_a   1.000
_cell.length_b   1.000
_cell.length_c   1.000
_cell.angle_alpha   90.00
_cell.angle_beta   90.00
_cell.angle_gamma   90.00
#
_symmetry.space_group_name_H-M   'P 1'
#
loop_
_entity.id
_entity.type
_entity.pdbx_description
1 polymer ?
#
loop_
_entity_poly.entity_id
_entity_poly.type
_entity_poly.pdbx_seq_one_letter_code
_entity_poly.pdbx_strand_id
1 'polypeptide(L)'
;MTDRAADRPSCIEFADLYQHPVLDEGLPAGASGDDRRQAAMMVRKAENVCQGCPLLTSCLYDAVVKHDVSGYVAQTTPRQRAEIRRRLGVTVTPEDLDTLAGVTAAGRQVDHDEVVRLRRANPDESLETLAHRLGCSLSTVKRHLRRARAAASAAPAPAPRVPTPDEVVAVAREVVSGQRPRVAA
;
A
#
# COMPACT_ATOMS: atom_id res chain seq x y z
N MET A 1 5.30 -19.05 30.74
CA MET A 1 5.34 -17.58 30.72
C MET A 1 6.67 -17.13 30.13
N THR A 2 6.87 -17.37 28.83
CA THR A 2 8.13 -17.10 28.13
C THR A 2 7.94 -15.96 27.14
N ASP A 3 8.74 -14.91 27.37
CA ASP A 3 9.21 -13.88 26.43
C ASP A 3 8.20 -13.03 25.65
N ARG A 4 7.66 -11.99 26.30
CA ARG A 4 6.86 -10.93 25.65
C ARG A 4 7.70 -9.73 25.18
N ALA A 5 9.00 -9.73 25.48
CA ALA A 5 9.91 -8.62 25.16
C ALA A 5 10.54 -8.79 23.76
N ALA A 6 10.78 -10.03 23.31
CA ALA A 6 11.32 -10.34 21.99
C ALA A 6 10.39 -9.97 20.81
N ASP A 7 9.12 -9.69 21.07
CA ASP A 7 8.08 -9.46 20.06
C ASP A 7 7.71 -7.97 19.88
N ARG A 8 8.36 -7.07 20.62
CA ARG A 8 8.05 -5.64 20.55
C ARG A 8 8.88 -4.98 19.44
N PRO A 9 8.25 -4.36 18.42
CA PRO A 9 8.98 -3.67 17.37
C PRO A 9 9.85 -2.54 17.93
N SER A 10 11.13 -2.51 17.57
CA SER A 10 12.07 -1.47 18.03
C SER A 10 11.61 -0.07 17.66
N CYS A 11 10.88 0.11 16.55
CA CYS A 11 10.35 1.40 16.13
C CYS A 11 9.35 2.02 17.12
N ILE A 12 8.68 1.24 17.98
CA ILE A 12 7.78 1.76 19.01
C ILE A 12 8.55 2.54 20.07
N GLU A 13 9.77 2.12 20.40
CA GLU A 13 10.62 2.82 21.38
C GLU A 13 11.20 4.12 20.83
N PHE A 14 11.21 4.27 19.51
CA PHE A 14 11.68 5.46 18.80
C PHE A 14 10.54 6.13 18.04
N ALA A 15 9.31 6.11 18.57
CA ALA A 15 8.12 6.63 17.88
C ALA A 15 8.33 8.05 17.33
N ASP A 16 8.95 8.95 18.11
CA ASP A 16 9.25 10.33 17.70
C ASP A 16 10.14 10.41 16.44
N LEU A 17 11.03 9.44 16.25
CA LEU A 17 11.86 9.36 15.05
C LEU A 17 11.01 8.97 13.84
N TYR A 18 10.21 7.91 13.97
CA TYR A 18 9.43 7.34 12.86
C TYR A 18 8.20 8.18 12.50
N GLN A 19 7.67 8.97 13.44
CA GLN A 19 6.59 9.94 13.22
C GLN A 19 7.11 11.33 12.81
N HIS A 20 8.44 11.51 12.73
CA HIS A 20 8.99 12.77 12.26
C HIS A 20 8.62 12.99 10.79
N PRO A 21 8.16 14.20 10.38
CA PRO A 21 7.65 14.45 9.02
C PRO A 21 8.62 14.04 7.91
N VAL A 22 9.92 14.18 8.14
CA VAL A 22 10.96 13.79 7.16
C VAL A 22 11.00 12.27 6.90
N LEU A 23 10.69 11.43 7.88
CA LEU A 23 10.61 9.98 7.68
C LEU A 23 9.22 9.52 7.25
N ASP A 24 8.17 10.25 7.63
CA ASP A 24 6.80 9.90 7.31
C ASP A 24 6.39 10.37 5.89
N GLU A 25 6.55 11.67 5.62
CA GLU A 25 6.14 12.33 4.37
C GLU A 25 7.30 12.51 3.39
N GLY A 26 8.53 12.60 3.90
CA GLY A 26 9.73 12.93 3.13
C GLY A 26 10.05 14.43 3.15
N LEU A 27 11.12 14.82 2.44
CA LEU A 27 11.48 16.23 2.32
C LEU A 27 10.60 16.96 1.29
N PRO A 28 10.18 18.20 1.57
CA PRO A 28 9.45 19.02 0.61
C PRO A 28 10.32 19.36 -0.61
N ALA A 29 9.67 19.68 -1.72
CA ALA A 29 10.34 20.17 -2.91
C ALA A 29 11.12 21.46 -2.60
N GLY A 30 12.39 21.52 -3.02
CA GLY A 30 13.24 22.69 -2.77
C GLY A 30 13.94 22.72 -1.41
N ALA A 31 13.84 21.65 -0.60
CA ALA A 31 14.58 21.53 0.67
C ALA A 31 16.08 21.85 0.51
N SER A 32 16.63 22.55 1.50
CA SER A 32 18.01 23.04 1.50
C SER A 32 19.03 21.90 1.59
N GLY A 33 20.31 22.22 1.37
CA GLY A 33 21.39 21.25 1.56
C GLY A 33 21.49 20.75 3.00
N ASP A 34 21.21 21.62 3.97
CA ASP A 34 21.19 21.28 5.40
C ASP A 34 20.04 20.34 5.74
N ASP A 35 18.84 20.60 5.23
CA ASP A 35 17.66 19.74 5.44
C ASP A 35 17.90 18.33 4.91
N ARG A 36 18.55 18.22 3.73
CA ARG A 36 18.92 16.93 3.15
C ARG A 36 19.95 16.18 3.99
N ARG A 37 20.93 16.89 4.56
CA ARG A 37 21.90 16.29 5.48
C ARG A 37 21.22 15.78 6.75
N GLN A 38 20.34 16.58 7.34
CA GLN A 38 19.59 16.21 8.53
C GLN A 38 18.68 15.01 8.25
N ALA A 39 17.97 15.00 7.12
CA ALA A 39 17.17 13.87 6.69
C ALA A 39 18.00 12.59 6.54
N ALA A 40 19.15 12.67 5.89
CA ALA A 40 20.04 11.52 5.72
C ALA A 40 20.52 10.97 7.08
N MET A 41 20.79 11.84 8.06
CA MET A 41 21.15 11.41 9.42
C MET A 41 19.98 10.70 10.12
N MET A 42 18.75 11.21 9.99
CA MET A 42 17.56 10.57 10.55
C MET A 42 17.26 9.21 9.90
N VAL A 43 17.40 9.12 8.57
CA VAL A 43 17.26 7.85 7.83
C VAL A 43 18.30 6.85 8.32
N ARG A 44 19.58 7.21 8.44
CA ARG A 44 20.62 6.30 8.99
C ARG A 44 20.30 5.86 10.42
N LYS A 45 19.75 6.76 11.26
CA LYS A 45 19.33 6.39 12.61
C LYS A 45 18.19 5.36 12.58
N ALA A 46 17.19 5.57 11.73
CA ALA A 46 16.08 4.63 11.55
C ALA A 46 16.53 3.29 10.95
N GLU A 47 17.48 3.31 10.01
CA GLU A 47 18.12 2.10 9.45
C GLU A 47 18.74 1.25 10.55
N ASN A 48 19.55 1.87 11.41
CA ASN A 48 20.22 1.18 12.52
C ASN A 48 19.23 0.58 13.52
N VAL A 49 18.17 1.32 13.85
CA VAL A 49 17.09 0.83 14.74
C VAL A 49 16.36 -0.35 14.10
N CYS A 50 16.01 -0.25 12.81
CA CYS A 50 15.35 -1.34 12.08
C CYS A 50 16.25 -2.58 11.94
N GLN A 51 17.57 -2.41 11.80
CA GLN A 51 18.51 -3.52 11.59
C GLN A 51 18.54 -4.50 12.78
N GLY A 52 18.37 -3.98 14.01
CA GLY A 52 18.29 -4.78 15.22
C GLY A 52 16.91 -5.36 15.52
N CYS A 53 15.88 -5.01 14.73
CA CYS A 53 14.51 -5.42 14.99
C CYS A 53 14.29 -6.89 14.60
N PRO A 54 13.82 -7.76 15.50
CA PRO A 54 13.57 -9.17 15.20
C PRO A 54 12.46 -9.36 14.15
N LEU A 55 11.59 -8.37 13.98
CA LEU A 55 10.47 -8.39 13.03
C LEU A 55 10.82 -7.81 11.66
N LEU A 56 12.09 -7.50 11.36
CA LEU A 56 12.47 -6.80 10.13
C LEU A 56 11.94 -7.48 8.86
N THR A 57 12.13 -8.79 8.74
CA THR A 57 11.74 -9.56 7.54
C THR A 57 10.22 -9.65 7.37
N SER A 58 9.48 -9.94 8.44
CA SER A 58 8.01 -10.02 8.39
C SER A 58 7.40 -8.63 8.14
N CYS A 59 7.94 -7.59 8.78
CA CYS A 59 7.55 -6.21 8.57
C CYS A 59 7.76 -5.77 7.11
N LEU A 60 8.89 -6.13 6.49
CA LEU A 60 9.15 -5.85 5.08
C LEU A 60 8.15 -6.59 4.18
N TYR A 61 7.92 -7.88 4.45
CA TYR A 61 6.98 -8.68 3.67
C TYR A 61 5.57 -8.10 3.71
N ASP A 62 5.08 -7.78 4.90
CA ASP A 62 3.74 -7.23 5.08
C ASP A 62 3.60 -5.85 4.42
N ALA A 63 4.60 -4.98 4.56
CA ALA A 63 4.61 -3.65 3.95
C ALA A 63 4.72 -3.69 2.40
N VAL A 64 5.24 -4.77 1.82
CA VAL A 64 5.36 -4.91 0.36
C VAL A 64 4.16 -5.64 -0.21
N VAL A 65 3.73 -6.73 0.42
CA VAL A 65 2.79 -7.71 -0.14
C VAL A 65 1.36 -7.53 0.36
N LYS A 66 1.16 -7.04 1.58
CA LYS A 66 -0.17 -7.02 2.21
C LYS A 66 -0.74 -5.61 2.37
N HIS A 67 0.06 -4.65 2.81
CA HIS A 67 -0.42 -3.33 3.22
C HIS A 67 0.36 -2.21 2.55
N ASP A 68 -0.35 -1.17 2.10
CA ASP A 68 0.29 0.06 1.64
C ASP A 68 0.48 1.01 2.82
N VAL A 69 1.51 0.73 3.61
CA VAL A 69 1.90 1.58 4.75
C VAL A 69 2.58 2.86 4.25
N SER A 70 2.33 3.98 4.91
CA SER A 70 3.05 5.25 4.73
C SER A 70 4.39 5.26 5.47
N GLY A 71 5.22 6.27 5.22
CA GLY A 71 6.47 6.49 5.96
C GLY A 71 7.57 5.43 5.80
N TYR A 72 8.59 5.57 6.65
CA TYR A 72 9.77 4.72 6.69
C TYR A 72 9.52 3.46 7.52
N VAL A 73 9.53 2.29 6.85
CA VAL A 73 9.20 1.00 7.47
C VAL A 73 10.13 -0.07 6.91
N ALA A 74 10.59 -0.98 7.78
CA ALA A 74 11.43 -2.13 7.40
C ALA A 74 12.64 -1.75 6.50
N GLN A 75 13.33 -0.68 6.86
CA GLN A 75 14.45 -0.11 6.12
C GLN A 75 14.12 0.41 4.70
N THR A 76 12.86 0.71 4.43
CA THR A 76 12.40 1.18 3.12
C THR A 76 11.54 2.43 3.23
N THR A 77 11.67 3.31 2.23
CA THR A 77 10.74 4.41 1.97
C THR A 77 9.53 3.92 1.15
N PRO A 78 8.41 4.67 1.12
CA PRO A 78 7.25 4.33 0.28
C PRO A 78 7.63 4.18 -1.21
N ARG A 79 8.52 5.05 -1.70
CA ARG A 79 9.04 4.99 -3.07
C ARG A 79 9.83 3.70 -3.35
N GLN A 80 10.67 3.26 -2.41
CA GLN A 80 11.40 2.00 -2.54
C GLN A 80 10.44 0.81 -2.50
N ARG A 81 9.40 0.83 -1.67
CA ARG A 81 8.37 -0.23 -1.67
C ARG A 81 7.60 -0.29 -2.99
N ALA A 82 7.23 0.85 -3.56
CA ALA A 82 6.59 0.90 -4.88
C ALA A 82 7.49 0.29 -5.98
N GLU A 83 8.80 0.55 -5.93
CA GLU A 83 9.78 -0.07 -6.82
C GLU A 83 9.84 -1.61 -6.63
N ILE A 84 9.93 -2.07 -5.38
CA ILE A 84 9.99 -3.50 -5.03
C ILE A 84 8.72 -4.21 -5.55
N ARG A 85 7.54 -3.66 -5.27
CA ARG A 85 6.25 -4.19 -5.73
C ARG A 85 6.20 -4.32 -7.25
N ARG A 86 6.65 -3.29 -7.98
CA ARG A 86 6.73 -3.31 -9.44
C ARG A 86 7.64 -4.41 -9.97
N ARG A 87 8.82 -4.62 -9.35
CA ARG A 87 9.77 -5.68 -9.74
C ARG A 87 9.22 -7.08 -9.46
N LEU A 88 8.43 -7.23 -8.40
CA LEU A 88 7.83 -8.51 -8.00
C LEU A 88 6.47 -8.79 -8.65
N GLY A 89 5.91 -7.85 -9.40
CA GLY A 89 4.55 -7.96 -9.96
C GLY A 89 3.44 -7.94 -8.90
N VAL A 90 3.73 -7.37 -7.72
CA VAL A 90 2.77 -7.24 -6.62
C VAL A 90 1.97 -5.96 -6.78
N THR A 91 0.65 -6.06 -6.61
CA THR A 91 -0.23 -4.90 -6.51
C THR A 91 -0.88 -4.90 -5.14
N VAL A 92 -0.72 -3.82 -4.39
CA VAL A 92 -1.40 -3.59 -3.11
C VAL A 92 -2.31 -2.39 -3.29
N THR A 93 -3.59 -2.56 -2.99
CA THR A 93 -4.56 -1.47 -3.05
C THR A 93 -4.31 -0.53 -1.86
N PRO A 94 -4.11 0.78 -2.08
CA PRO A 94 -4.07 1.75 -1.00
C PRO A 94 -5.38 1.73 -0.21
N GLU A 95 -5.30 1.92 1.10
CA GLU A 95 -6.51 2.07 1.91
C GLU A 95 -7.22 3.37 1.53
N ASP A 96 -8.51 3.28 1.16
CA ASP A 96 -9.37 4.45 0.90
C ASP A 96 -9.82 5.04 2.25
N LEU A 97 -8.92 5.80 2.87
CA LEU A 97 -9.18 6.48 4.14
C LEU A 97 -10.29 7.54 4.03
N ASP A 98 -10.55 8.07 2.82
CA ASP A 98 -11.63 9.01 2.58
C ASP A 98 -13.00 8.34 2.76
N THR A 99 -13.14 7.09 2.30
CA THR A 99 -14.33 6.27 2.57
C THR A 99 -14.50 6.00 4.06
N LEU A 100 -13.41 5.68 4.78
CA LEU A 100 -13.45 5.44 6.22
C LEU A 100 -13.85 6.71 7.00
N ALA A 101 -13.38 7.88 6.57
CA ALA A 101 -13.71 9.17 7.16
C ALA A 101 -15.10 9.70 6.75
N GLY A 102 -15.86 8.96 5.93
CA GLY A 102 -17.19 9.36 5.46
C GLY A 102 -17.17 10.56 4.49
N VAL A 103 -16.02 10.87 3.90
CA VAL A 103 -15.86 11.99 2.97
C VAL A 103 -16.43 11.60 1.60
N THR A 104 -17.69 11.93 1.36
CA THR A 104 -18.29 11.83 0.03
C THR A 104 -18.05 13.12 -0.75
N ALA A 105 -16.85 13.29 -1.33
CA ALA A 105 -16.56 14.43 -2.18
C ALA A 105 -17.44 14.42 -3.45
N ALA A 106 -17.94 15.60 -3.85
CA ALA A 106 -18.66 15.79 -5.12
C ALA A 106 -17.69 15.53 -6.29
N GLY A 107 -17.88 14.41 -7.00
CA GLY A 107 -16.97 13.95 -8.06
C GLY A 107 -16.28 12.61 -7.81
N ARG A 108 -16.55 11.95 -6.66
CA ARG A 108 -16.05 10.59 -6.39
C ARG A 108 -16.49 9.63 -7.51
N GLN A 109 -15.53 8.90 -8.09
CA GLN A 109 -15.86 7.83 -9.04
C GLN A 109 -16.65 6.75 -8.31
N VAL A 110 -17.78 6.35 -8.90
CA VAL A 110 -18.63 5.30 -8.35
C VAL A 110 -17.83 4.00 -8.31
N ASP A 111 -17.67 3.45 -7.11
CA ASP A 111 -16.96 2.19 -6.90
C ASP A 111 -17.74 1.04 -7.56
N HIS A 112 -17.04 0.29 -8.40
CA HIS A 112 -17.59 -0.85 -9.11
C HIS A 112 -18.07 -1.96 -8.17
N ASP A 113 -17.27 -2.28 -7.16
CA ASP A 113 -17.54 -3.38 -6.25
C ASP A 113 -18.71 -3.03 -5.34
N GLU A 114 -18.82 -1.76 -4.94
CA GLU A 114 -19.96 -1.25 -4.18
C GLU A 114 -21.28 -1.33 -4.97
N VAL A 115 -21.27 -0.96 -6.26
CA VAL A 115 -22.45 -1.12 -7.14
C VAL A 115 -22.88 -2.59 -7.22
N VAL A 116 -21.92 -3.50 -7.43
CA VAL A 116 -22.20 -4.93 -7.54
C VAL A 116 -22.70 -5.49 -6.21
N ARG A 117 -22.10 -5.08 -5.09
CA ARG A 117 -22.49 -5.49 -3.74
C ARG A 117 -23.91 -5.03 -3.41
N LEU A 118 -24.23 -3.74 -3.61
CA LEU A 118 -25.57 -3.22 -3.37
C LEU A 118 -26.61 -3.89 -4.27
N ARG A 119 -26.28 -4.16 -5.54
CA ARG A 119 -27.19 -4.88 -6.44
C ARG A 119 -27.42 -6.33 -6.01
N ARG A 120 -26.39 -7.01 -5.50
CA ARG A 120 -26.51 -8.38 -4.96
C ARG A 120 -27.34 -8.42 -3.69
N ALA A 121 -27.17 -7.43 -2.81
CA ALA A 121 -27.93 -7.31 -1.57
C ALA A 121 -29.40 -6.90 -1.82
N ASN A 122 -29.70 -6.19 -2.91
CA ASN A 122 -31.03 -5.69 -3.24
C ASN A 122 -31.39 -6.05 -4.71
N PRO A 123 -31.67 -7.33 -5.02
CA PRO A 123 -31.91 -7.77 -6.40
C PRO A 123 -33.22 -7.23 -6.98
N ASP A 124 -34.23 -6.96 -6.15
CA ASP A 124 -35.56 -6.51 -6.59
C ASP A 124 -35.68 -4.98 -6.66
N GLU A 125 -34.72 -4.26 -6.08
CA GLU A 125 -34.69 -2.80 -6.12
C GLU A 125 -34.43 -2.29 -7.54
N SER A 126 -35.09 -1.19 -7.91
CA SER A 126 -34.89 -0.58 -9.23
C SER A 126 -33.47 -0.03 -9.37
N LEU A 127 -32.93 -0.06 -10.58
CA LEU A 127 -31.60 0.51 -10.85
C LEU A 127 -31.56 2.03 -10.69
N GLU A 128 -32.71 2.71 -10.78
CA GLU A 128 -32.85 4.14 -10.55
C GLU A 128 -32.72 4.48 -9.07
N THR A 129 -33.37 3.71 -8.20
CA THR A 129 -33.23 3.82 -6.75
C THR A 129 -31.79 3.56 -6.31
N LEU A 130 -31.16 2.54 -6.90
CA LEU A 130 -29.75 2.24 -6.67
C LEU A 130 -28.83 3.40 -7.09
N ALA A 131 -29.10 4.03 -8.23
CA ALA A 131 -28.35 5.17 -8.73
C ALA A 131 -28.50 6.39 -7.80
N HIS A 132 -29.70 6.64 -7.29
CA HIS A 132 -29.98 7.73 -6.34
C HIS A 132 -29.22 7.54 -5.03
N ARG A 133 -29.23 6.32 -4.47
CA ARG A 133 -28.49 5.96 -3.25
C ARG A 133 -26.98 6.14 -3.39
N LEU A 134 -26.46 5.86 -4.59
CA LEU A 134 -25.04 5.99 -4.92
C LEU A 134 -24.65 7.40 -5.40
N GLY A 135 -25.61 8.34 -5.49
CA GLY A 135 -25.37 9.70 -5.96
C GLY A 135 -24.87 9.76 -7.41
N CYS A 136 -25.29 8.83 -8.27
CA CYS A 136 -24.80 8.74 -9.65
C CYS A 136 -25.92 8.55 -10.68
N SER A 137 -25.55 8.54 -11.97
CA SER A 137 -26.51 8.32 -13.05
C SER A 137 -26.83 6.84 -13.25
N LEU A 138 -28.04 6.56 -13.76
CA LEU A 138 -28.47 5.22 -14.14
C LEU A 138 -27.52 4.56 -15.17
N SER A 139 -26.95 5.35 -16.09
CA SER A 139 -26.01 4.85 -17.10
C SER A 139 -24.68 4.39 -16.47
N THR A 140 -24.22 5.06 -15.42
CA THR A 140 -23.07 4.64 -14.60
C THR A 140 -23.33 3.27 -13.98
N VAL A 141 -24.44 3.10 -13.28
CA VAL A 141 -24.83 1.81 -12.67
C VAL A 141 -24.90 0.69 -13.72
N LYS A 142 -25.60 0.93 -14.85
CA LYS A 142 -25.70 -0.05 -15.94
C LYS A 142 -24.34 -0.43 -16.52
N ARG A 143 -23.42 0.52 -16.66
CA ARG A 143 -22.05 0.27 -17.13
C ARG A 143 -21.29 -0.66 -16.19
N HIS A 144 -21.34 -0.42 -14.87
CA HIS A 144 -20.69 -1.28 -13.88
C HIS A 144 -21.29 -2.68 -13.89
N LEU A 145 -22.62 -2.82 -13.90
CA LEU A 145 -23.27 -4.14 -13.95
C LEU A 145 -22.97 -4.91 -15.24
N ARG A 146 -22.87 -4.22 -16.39
CA ARG A 146 -22.42 -4.85 -17.64
C ARG A 146 -20.99 -5.35 -17.53
N ARG A 147 -20.09 -4.58 -16.93
CA ARG A 147 -18.69 -4.99 -16.70
C ARG A 147 -18.61 -6.22 -15.79
N ALA A 148 -19.39 -6.26 -14.73
CA ALA A 148 -19.46 -7.41 -13.83
C ALA A 148 -19.93 -8.69 -14.53
N ARG A 149 -20.95 -8.58 -15.40
CA ARG A 149 -21.41 -9.73 -16.22
C ARG A 149 -20.33 -10.20 -17.19
N ALA A 150 -19.66 -9.27 -17.88
CA ALA A 150 -18.59 -9.60 -18.81
C ALA A 150 -17.41 -10.28 -18.10
N ALA A 151 -17.04 -9.81 -16.90
CA ALA A 151 -16.01 -10.42 -16.08
C ALA A 151 -16.41 -11.82 -15.57
N ALA A 152 -17.68 -12.03 -15.20
CA ALA A 152 -18.18 -13.34 -14.78
C ALA A 152 -18.20 -14.39 -15.91
N SER A 153 -18.28 -13.93 -17.17
CA SER A 153 -18.22 -14.79 -18.37
C SER A 153 -16.80 -15.02 -18.89
N ALA A 154 -15.79 -14.30 -18.38
CA ALA A 154 -14.40 -14.52 -18.75
C ALA A 154 -13.80 -15.69 -17.96
N ALA A 155 -12.94 -16.50 -18.60
CA ALA A 155 -12.18 -17.52 -17.89
C ALA A 155 -11.32 -16.86 -16.78
N PRO A 156 -11.23 -17.45 -15.58
CA PRO A 156 -10.45 -16.88 -14.50
C PRO A 156 -8.98 -16.76 -14.94
N ALA A 157 -8.43 -15.55 -14.82
CA ALA A 157 -7.00 -15.35 -15.00
C ALA A 157 -6.23 -16.21 -13.98
N PRO A 158 -5.05 -16.75 -14.34
CA PRO A 158 -4.21 -17.46 -13.38
C PRO A 158 -3.96 -16.56 -12.16
N ALA A 159 -4.05 -17.14 -10.96
CA ALA A 159 -3.82 -16.41 -9.73
C ALA A 159 -2.42 -15.77 -9.76
N PRO A 160 -2.28 -14.48 -9.39
CA PRO A 160 -0.99 -13.83 -9.35
C PRO A 160 -0.07 -14.59 -8.39
N ARG A 161 1.18 -14.84 -8.82
CA ARG A 161 2.19 -15.49 -8.00
C ARG A 161 2.47 -14.61 -6.78
N VAL A 162 2.30 -15.17 -5.58
CA VAL A 162 2.67 -14.49 -4.34
C VAL A 162 4.17 -14.69 -4.11
N PRO A 163 4.98 -13.62 -4.02
CA PRO A 163 6.41 -13.75 -3.73
C PRO A 163 6.65 -14.34 -2.34
N THR A 164 7.79 -15.00 -2.15
CA THR A 164 8.23 -15.47 -0.83
C THR A 164 8.91 -14.35 -0.04
N PRO A 165 9.00 -14.44 1.30
CA PRO A 165 9.74 -13.48 2.11
C PRO A 165 11.19 -13.28 1.66
N ASP A 166 11.88 -14.36 1.28
CA ASP A 166 13.28 -14.30 0.82
C ASP A 166 13.42 -13.56 -0.51
N GLU A 167 12.49 -13.75 -1.45
CA GLU A 167 12.46 -13.00 -2.71
C GLU A 167 12.27 -11.50 -2.46
N VAL A 168 11.37 -11.14 -1.53
CA VAL A 168 11.14 -9.74 -1.15
C VAL A 168 12.41 -9.13 -0.55
N VAL A 169 13.08 -9.83 0.36
CA VAL A 169 14.34 -9.37 0.98
C VAL A 169 15.44 -9.19 -0.08
N ALA A 170 15.57 -10.11 -1.03
CA ALA A 170 16.56 -10.03 -2.09
C ALA A 170 16.36 -8.77 -2.95
N VAL A 171 15.14 -8.56 -3.45
CA VAL A 171 14.81 -7.38 -4.27
C VAL A 171 14.92 -6.08 -3.46
N ALA A 172 14.52 -6.09 -2.20
CA ALA A 172 14.64 -4.92 -1.33
C ALA A 172 16.09 -4.49 -1.13
N ARG A 173 17.01 -5.44 -0.92
CA ARG A 173 18.45 -5.16 -0.79
C ARG A 173 19.00 -4.47 -2.03
N GLU A 174 18.64 -4.93 -3.23
CA GLU A 174 19.05 -4.29 -4.49
C GLU A 174 18.50 -2.87 -4.64
N VAL A 175 17.23 -2.67 -4.29
CA VAL A 175 16.57 -1.36 -4.37
C VAL A 175 17.16 -0.37 -3.38
N VAL A 176 17.47 -0.81 -2.15
CA VAL A 176 18.06 0.04 -1.10
C VAL A 176 19.53 0.34 -1.39
N SER A 177 20.31 -0.63 -1.87
CA SER A 177 21.73 -0.40 -2.23
C SER A 177 21.92 0.44 -3.50
N GLY A 178 20.83 0.73 -4.22
CA GLY A 178 20.88 1.43 -5.51
C GLY A 178 21.47 0.59 -6.64
N GLN A 179 21.68 -0.72 -6.42
CA GLN A 179 22.13 -1.63 -7.46
C GLN A 179 20.96 -1.91 -8.41
N ARG A 180 21.08 -1.40 -9.64
CA ARG A 180 20.24 -1.88 -10.73
C ARG A 180 20.62 -3.33 -11.02
N PRO A 181 19.64 -4.22 -11.27
CA PRO A 181 19.95 -5.60 -11.67
C PRO A 181 20.87 -5.54 -12.89
N ARG A 182 22.01 -6.24 -12.81
CA ARG A 182 22.85 -6.47 -13.99
C ARG A 182 22.01 -7.33 -14.93
N VAL A 183 21.42 -6.72 -15.94
CA VAL A 183 20.88 -7.46 -17.07
C VAL A 183 22.07 -8.21 -17.66
N ALA A 184 22.11 -9.53 -17.47
CA ALA A 184 23.02 -10.38 -18.21
C ALA A 184 22.58 -10.31 -19.68
N ALA A 185 23.38 -9.63 -20.49
CA ALA A 185 23.36 -9.66 -21.95
C ALA A 185 24.79 -9.96 -22.40
#